data_AF-A0A522D4G8-F1
#
_entry.id   AF-A0A522D4G8-F1
#
_cell.length_a   1.000
_cell.length_b   1.000
_cell.length_c   1.000
_cell.angle_alpha   90.00
_cell.angle_beta   90.00
_cell.angle_gamma   90.00
#
_symmetry.space_group_name_H-M   'P 1'
#
loop_
_entity.id
_entity.type
_entity.pdbx_description
1 polymer ?
#
loop_
_entity_poly.entity_id
_entity_poly.type
_entity_poly.pdbx_seq_one_letter_code
_entity_poly.pdbx_strand_id
1 'polypeptide(L)'
;MFHENVYVAQAPSGILLTHQGKKIMKTQFDAKVLLIAATLMAFGPAALAAPPTSTDPGLISKGMMEEKRAPSRLEETVVVPKDEASGKGLSDKKVFTLKAVVLDGSTAYRDSDIAPLFKKMIGQMVSFADLNAIAQQVTRKYREDGYIFSRAVLPPQKIVDGVVHLEAVEGRIANVQVVGNFHDNNGLIHRMAEKIKSSAAANTKEIERYLLLIDDLPGITAKSFVKPSAVKGGGDLIIEVTEDLFE
;
A
#
# COMPACT_ATOMS: atom_id res chain seq x y z
N MET A 1 28.64 51.37 3.93
CA MET A 1 28.29 52.69 3.39
C MET A 1 27.10 52.53 2.46
N PHE A 2 26.25 53.54 2.36
CA PHE A 2 25.15 53.58 1.39
C PHE A 2 25.71 53.76 -0.03
N HIS A 3 24.94 53.36 -1.04
CA HIS A 3 24.36 54.29 -2.02
C HIS A 3 23.15 53.61 -2.68
N GLU A 4 21.99 54.25 -2.62
CA GLU A 4 20.89 53.96 -3.54
C GLU A 4 21.25 54.46 -4.93
N ASN A 5 20.59 53.93 -5.96
CA ASN A 5 20.50 54.65 -7.23
C ASN A 5 19.13 54.41 -7.86
N VAL A 6 18.24 55.39 -7.69
CA VAL A 6 16.89 55.40 -8.23
C VAL A 6 16.94 55.88 -9.69
N TYR A 7 16.31 55.14 -10.60
CA TYR A 7 16.08 55.61 -11.97
C TYR A 7 14.59 55.85 -12.22
N VAL A 8 14.25 57.08 -12.60
CA VAL A 8 12.91 57.49 -13.03
C VAL A 8 12.96 57.91 -14.50
N ALA A 9 12.14 57.27 -15.32
CA ALA A 9 11.75 57.72 -16.66
C ALA A 9 10.31 57.20 -16.88
N GLN A 10 9.27 58.01 -16.71
CA GLN A 10 8.82 59.07 -17.63
C GLN A 10 8.31 58.52 -18.97
N ALA A 11 6.99 58.41 -19.07
CA ALA A 11 6.26 58.04 -20.30
C ALA A 11 5.88 59.28 -21.13
N PRO A 12 5.43 59.08 -22.38
CA PRO A 12 4.49 59.99 -23.03
C PRO A 12 3.25 59.30 -23.65
N SER A 13 2.09 59.97 -23.53
CA SER A 13 0.96 60.03 -24.47
C SER A 13 0.55 58.75 -25.24
N GLY A 14 -0.61 58.13 -24.94
CA GLY A 14 -1.93 58.56 -25.44
C GLY A 14 -2.56 57.42 -26.28
N ILE A 15 -3.84 57.37 -26.66
CA ILE A 15 -4.99 58.30 -26.57
C ILE A 15 -6.27 57.50 -26.20
N LEU A 16 -7.28 58.18 -25.65
CA LEU A 16 -8.61 57.63 -25.29
C LEU A 16 -9.40 57.09 -26.49
N LEU A 17 -10.28 56.10 -26.27
CA LEU A 17 -11.64 56.17 -26.81
C LEU A 17 -12.63 55.30 -26.00
N THR A 18 -13.68 55.94 -25.50
CA THR A 18 -14.81 55.31 -24.80
C THR A 18 -15.87 54.80 -25.78
N HIS A 19 -16.58 53.73 -25.44
CA HIS A 19 -17.97 53.57 -25.85
C HIS A 19 -18.85 53.02 -24.71
N GLN A 20 -20.12 53.40 -24.68
CA GLN A 20 -21.07 53.15 -23.58
C GLN A 20 -22.44 52.73 -24.14
N GLY A 21 -23.21 51.97 -23.34
CA GLY A 21 -24.56 51.50 -23.67
C GLY A 21 -24.64 50.39 -24.74
N LYS A 22 -25.84 49.87 -25.08
CA LYS A 22 -27.17 50.34 -24.61
C LYS A 22 -28.26 49.24 -24.71
N LYS A 23 -28.72 48.78 -23.54
CA LYS A 23 -30.14 48.72 -23.10
C LYS A 23 -31.18 47.94 -23.97
N ILE A 24 -31.76 46.89 -23.38
CA ILE A 24 -33.14 46.32 -23.52
C ILE A 24 -33.79 46.08 -24.89
N MET A 25 -34.47 44.93 -24.99
CA MET A 25 -35.85 44.87 -25.49
C MET A 25 -36.62 43.72 -24.79
N LYS A 26 -37.90 43.93 -24.48
CA LYS A 26 -38.88 42.86 -24.22
C LYS A 26 -39.82 42.81 -25.41
N THR A 27 -40.24 41.62 -25.84
CA THR A 27 -41.37 41.47 -26.77
C THR A 27 -42.25 40.30 -26.32
N GLN A 28 -43.54 40.56 -26.15
CA GLN A 28 -44.63 39.59 -26.03
C GLN A 28 -45.60 39.82 -27.21
N PHE A 29 -46.77 39.14 -27.18
CA PHE A 29 -47.89 39.23 -28.12
C PHE A 29 -47.66 38.49 -29.46
N ASP A 30 -48.69 37.93 -30.11
CA ASP A 30 -50.12 37.84 -29.73
C ASP A 30 -50.73 36.47 -30.11
N ALA A 31 -51.94 36.18 -29.61
CA ALA A 31 -52.74 35.00 -29.96
C ALA A 31 -54.17 35.40 -30.36
N LYS A 32 -54.70 34.82 -31.46
CA LYS A 32 -56.06 34.94 -32.07
C LYS A 32 -56.04 34.16 -33.42
N VAL A 33 -57.10 33.63 -34.05
CA VAL A 33 -58.54 33.32 -33.78
C VAL A 33 -59.05 32.56 -35.06
N LEU A 34 -60.03 31.65 -35.15
CA LEU A 34 -61.15 31.17 -34.32
C LEU A 34 -61.52 29.68 -34.63
N LEU A 35 -62.53 29.15 -33.93
CA LEU A 35 -63.46 28.02 -34.21
C LEU A 35 -63.50 27.32 -35.59
N ILE A 36 -63.69 25.99 -35.54
CA ILE A 36 -65.00 25.32 -35.72
C ILE A 36 -65.12 24.19 -34.66
N ALA A 37 -66.34 23.80 -34.27
CA ALA A 37 -66.59 22.88 -33.15
C ALA A 37 -67.25 21.56 -33.56
N ALA A 38 -66.89 20.47 -32.87
CA ALA A 38 -67.64 19.21 -32.83
C ALA A 38 -67.42 18.53 -31.46
N THR A 39 -68.48 18.43 -30.66
CA THR A 39 -68.40 17.91 -29.29
C THR A 39 -68.57 16.40 -29.27
N LEU A 40 -67.62 15.66 -28.70
CA LEU A 40 -67.79 14.25 -28.35
C LEU A 40 -67.32 14.00 -26.91
N MET A 41 -68.23 13.60 -26.02
CA MET A 41 -67.89 13.28 -24.64
C MET A 41 -67.23 11.89 -24.56
N ALA A 42 -65.91 11.86 -24.42
CA ALA A 42 -65.19 10.69 -23.95
C ALA A 42 -65.02 10.79 -22.42
N PHE A 43 -65.67 9.90 -21.68
CA PHE A 43 -65.47 9.76 -20.23
C PHE A 43 -64.10 9.11 -19.98
N GLY A 44 -63.05 9.91 -19.91
CA GLY A 44 -61.72 9.44 -19.52
C GLY A 44 -61.72 8.93 -18.07
N PRO A 45 -61.08 7.79 -17.76
CA PRO A 45 -60.98 7.32 -16.38
C PRO A 45 -60.18 8.33 -15.55
N ALA A 46 -60.71 8.71 -14.39
CA ALA A 46 -60.00 9.55 -13.44
C ALA A 46 -58.80 8.77 -12.88
N ALA A 47 -57.60 9.03 -13.43
CA ALA A 47 -56.37 8.49 -12.90
C ALA A 47 -56.13 9.05 -11.49
N LEU A 48 -56.34 8.21 -10.47
CA LEU A 48 -55.99 8.53 -9.10
C LEU A 48 -54.48 8.76 -9.01
N ALA A 49 -54.08 10.02 -8.84
CA ALA A 49 -52.70 10.39 -8.63
C ALA A 49 -52.23 9.85 -7.28
N ALA A 50 -51.50 8.73 -7.30
CA ALA A 50 -50.87 8.18 -6.11
C ALA A 50 -49.78 9.14 -5.60
N PRO A 51 -49.66 9.35 -4.27
CA PRO A 51 -48.61 10.19 -3.71
C PRO A 51 -47.23 9.51 -3.93
N PRO A 52 -46.21 10.23 -4.44
CA PRO A 52 -44.89 9.67 -4.71
C PRO A 52 -44.05 9.56 -3.42
N THR A 53 -44.49 8.72 -2.47
CA THR A 53 -43.74 8.46 -1.24
C THR A 53 -43.79 6.98 -0.84
N SER A 54 -42.91 6.20 -1.45
CA SER A 54 -42.25 5.09 -0.79
C SER A 54 -40.75 5.26 -0.91
N THR A 55 -40.16 6.05 -0.01
CA THR A 55 -38.73 5.98 0.28
C THR A 55 -38.46 4.62 0.93
N ASP A 56 -38.27 3.57 0.12
CA ASP A 56 -37.92 2.25 0.61
C ASP A 56 -36.52 2.29 1.25
N PRO A 57 -36.40 2.11 2.58
CA PRO A 57 -35.10 2.13 3.25
C PRO A 57 -34.19 0.99 2.76
N GLY A 58 -34.78 -0.10 2.27
CA GLY A 58 -34.06 -1.25 1.73
C GLY A 58 -33.22 -0.93 0.49
N LEU A 59 -33.65 0.01 -0.35
CA LEU A 59 -32.89 0.39 -1.56
C LEU A 59 -31.60 1.13 -1.20
N ILE A 60 -31.65 2.02 -0.19
CA ILE A 60 -30.46 2.73 0.32
C ILE A 60 -29.49 1.72 0.96
N SER A 61 -30.02 0.79 1.76
CA SER A 61 -29.21 -0.25 2.41
C SER A 61 -28.54 -1.21 1.41
N LYS A 62 -29.19 -1.52 0.29
CA LYS A 62 -28.67 -2.46 -0.71
C LYS A 62 -27.51 -1.88 -1.52
N GLY A 63 -27.52 -0.57 -1.78
CA GLY A 63 -26.40 0.14 -2.42
C GLY A 63 -25.13 0.24 -1.56
N MET A 64 -25.21 -0.05 -0.26
CA MET A 64 -24.07 -0.10 0.66
C MET A 64 -23.57 -1.53 0.93
N MET A 65 -24.09 -2.55 0.25
CA MET A 65 -23.75 -3.97 0.49
C MET A 65 -22.96 -4.66 -0.64
N GLU A 66 -22.63 -3.96 -1.72
CA GLU A 66 -21.64 -4.37 -2.72
C GLU A 66 -20.78 -3.13 -3.07
N GLU A 67 -19.44 -3.18 -3.11
CA GLU A 67 -18.52 -4.32 -2.98
C GLU A 67 -17.74 -4.24 -1.66
N LYS A 68 -17.89 -5.24 -0.77
CA LYS A 68 -16.88 -5.46 0.28
C LYS A 68 -15.66 -6.11 -0.36
N ARG A 69 -14.80 -5.29 -0.99
CA ARG A 69 -13.52 -5.70 -1.57
C ARG A 69 -12.84 -6.66 -0.59
N ALA A 70 -12.56 -7.89 -1.03
CA ALA A 70 -11.74 -8.78 -0.21
C ALA A 70 -10.40 -8.08 0.03
N PRO A 71 -9.88 -8.04 1.28
CA PRO A 71 -8.64 -7.32 1.56
C PRO A 71 -7.57 -7.86 0.62
N SER A 72 -7.02 -6.98 -0.23
CA SER A 72 -6.19 -7.37 -1.36
C SER A 72 -5.03 -8.21 -0.85
N ARG A 73 -5.06 -9.52 -1.17
CA ARG A 73 -4.25 -10.51 -0.45
C ARG A 73 -2.79 -10.30 -0.82
N LEU A 74 -2.04 -9.67 0.08
CA LEU A 74 -0.69 -9.12 -0.18
C LEU A 74 0.37 -10.16 -0.59
N GLU A 75 0.02 -11.45 -0.59
CA GLU A 75 0.76 -12.54 -1.22
C GLU A 75 1.10 -12.27 -2.70
N GLU A 76 0.32 -11.46 -3.43
CA GLU A 76 0.61 -11.10 -4.82
C GLU A 76 1.31 -9.74 -4.98
N THR A 77 1.25 -8.85 -3.98
CA THR A 77 1.85 -7.50 -4.05
C THR A 77 3.25 -7.41 -3.46
N VAL A 78 3.54 -8.12 -2.36
CA VAL A 78 4.87 -8.10 -1.74
C VAL A 78 5.79 -9.17 -2.35
N VAL A 79 6.23 -8.91 -3.58
CA VAL A 79 7.23 -9.72 -4.30
C VAL A 79 8.62 -9.56 -3.64
N VAL A 80 8.81 -10.22 -2.48
CA VAL A 80 10.13 -10.34 -1.85
C VAL A 80 11.06 -11.10 -2.82
N PRO A 81 12.23 -10.54 -3.19
CA PRO A 81 13.16 -11.23 -4.08
C PRO A 81 13.52 -12.61 -3.56
N LYS A 82 13.23 -13.63 -4.38
CA LYS A 82 13.55 -15.02 -4.10
C LYS A 82 15.03 -15.25 -4.37
N ASP A 83 15.88 -15.03 -3.35
CA ASP A 83 17.31 -15.34 -3.38
C ASP A 83 17.54 -16.86 -3.65
N GLU A 84 17.54 -17.27 -4.93
CA GLU A 84 17.70 -18.68 -5.35
C GLU A 84 19.10 -19.25 -5.10
N ALA A 85 20.03 -18.43 -4.59
CA ALA A 85 21.41 -18.81 -4.30
C ALA A 85 21.57 -19.76 -3.10
N SER A 86 20.56 -19.93 -2.24
CA SER A 86 20.71 -20.61 -0.93
C SER A 86 20.68 -22.15 -0.95
N GLY A 87 21.62 -22.76 -1.68
CA GLY A 87 22.05 -24.14 -1.41
C GLY A 87 22.24 -25.10 -2.60
N LYS A 88 22.23 -24.63 -3.84
CA LYS A 88 22.39 -25.51 -5.02
C LYS A 88 23.87 -25.93 -5.17
N GLY A 89 24.21 -27.13 -4.70
CA GLY A 89 25.57 -27.71 -4.76
C GLY A 89 26.29 -27.86 -3.41
N LEU A 90 25.57 -27.75 -2.28
CA LEU A 90 26.13 -28.08 -0.96
C LEU A 90 26.47 -29.58 -0.87
N SER A 91 27.46 -29.94 -0.06
CA SER A 91 27.84 -31.35 0.09
C SER A 91 26.95 -32.08 1.12
N ASP A 92 26.32 -33.17 0.68
CA ASP A 92 25.61 -34.15 1.51
C ASP A 92 26.55 -35.08 2.31
N LYS A 93 27.87 -34.96 2.11
CA LYS A 93 28.84 -35.77 2.87
C LYS A 93 28.75 -35.41 4.35
N LYS A 94 28.33 -36.37 5.18
CA LYS A 94 28.31 -36.22 6.64
C LYS A 94 29.74 -36.17 7.18
N VAL A 95 30.06 -35.13 7.94
CA VAL A 95 31.45 -34.74 8.26
C VAL A 95 31.73 -34.46 9.74
N PHE A 96 30.72 -34.14 10.55
CA PHE A 96 30.86 -33.95 12.01
C PHE A 96 29.56 -34.32 12.72
N THR A 97 29.63 -34.49 14.04
CA THR A 97 28.45 -34.72 14.90
C THR A 97 27.92 -33.40 15.44
N LEU A 98 26.65 -33.10 15.22
CA LEU A 98 26.00 -31.89 15.72
C LEU A 98 25.69 -32.04 17.21
N LYS A 99 26.20 -31.13 18.06
CA LYS A 99 25.88 -31.05 19.50
C LYS A 99 24.92 -29.92 19.82
N ALA A 100 25.05 -28.75 19.17
CA ALA A 100 24.21 -27.58 19.41
C ALA A 100 24.14 -26.69 18.16
N VAL A 101 23.06 -25.89 18.07
CA VAL A 101 22.93 -24.76 17.13
C VAL A 101 22.59 -23.51 17.95
N VAL A 102 23.25 -22.40 17.64
CA VAL A 102 23.03 -21.07 18.24
C VAL A 102 22.54 -20.11 17.15
N LEU A 103 21.61 -19.21 17.47
CA LEU A 103 21.09 -18.18 16.56
C LEU A 103 21.58 -16.78 16.95
N ASP A 104 22.71 -16.38 16.39
CA ASP A 104 23.28 -15.05 16.60
C ASP A 104 22.46 -13.97 15.88
N GLY A 105 22.31 -12.81 16.52
CA GLY A 105 21.68 -11.62 15.92
C GLY A 105 20.15 -11.61 15.88
N SER A 106 19.46 -12.61 16.44
CA SER A 106 17.99 -12.56 16.53
C SER A 106 17.51 -11.68 17.68
N THR A 107 16.44 -10.93 17.43
CA THR A 107 15.62 -10.25 18.43
C THR A 107 14.22 -10.87 18.54
N ALA A 108 13.74 -11.56 17.49
CA ALA A 108 12.44 -12.22 17.47
C ALA A 108 12.41 -13.60 18.17
N TYR A 109 13.53 -14.32 18.22
CA TYR A 109 13.64 -15.68 18.77
C TYR A 109 14.84 -15.88 19.68
N ARG A 110 14.70 -16.86 20.57
CA ARG A 110 15.79 -17.44 21.37
C ARG A 110 16.13 -18.83 20.83
N ASP A 111 17.30 -19.36 21.19
CA ASP A 111 17.71 -20.72 20.80
C ASP A 111 16.67 -21.79 21.19
N SER A 112 15.97 -21.59 22.31
CA SER A 112 14.87 -22.44 22.77
C SER A 112 13.72 -22.59 21.76
N ASP A 113 13.49 -21.55 20.97
CA ASP A 113 12.28 -21.39 20.16
C ASP A 113 12.49 -21.99 18.76
N ILE A 114 13.76 -22.10 18.34
CA ILE A 114 14.19 -22.81 17.13
C ILE A 114 14.67 -24.25 17.40
N ALA A 115 15.04 -24.60 18.65
CA ALA A 115 15.49 -25.94 19.02
C ALA A 115 14.59 -27.10 18.54
N PRO A 116 13.24 -27.00 18.52
CA PRO A 116 12.39 -28.05 17.96
C PRO A 116 12.67 -28.40 16.49
N LEU A 117 13.14 -27.43 15.68
CA LEU A 117 13.37 -27.58 14.23
C LEU A 117 14.54 -28.52 13.90
N PHE A 118 15.50 -28.67 14.83
CA PHE A 118 16.71 -29.49 14.65
C PHE A 118 16.94 -30.52 15.76
N LYS A 119 16.06 -30.62 16.77
CA LYS A 119 16.17 -31.55 17.90
C LYS A 119 16.46 -33.00 17.51
N LYS A 120 15.94 -33.47 16.37
CA LYS A 120 16.16 -34.83 15.83
C LYS A 120 17.60 -35.08 15.32
N MET A 121 18.37 -34.03 15.07
CA MET A 121 19.70 -34.07 14.45
C MET A 121 20.82 -33.91 15.48
N ILE A 122 20.49 -33.53 16.71
CA ILE A 122 21.43 -33.48 17.84
C ILE A 122 21.94 -34.89 18.16
N GLY A 123 23.25 -35.02 18.36
CA GLY A 123 23.94 -36.29 18.57
C GLY A 123 24.19 -37.10 17.28
N GLN A 124 23.69 -36.65 16.12
CA GLN A 124 23.87 -37.33 14.84
C GLN A 124 25.00 -36.72 14.01
N MET A 125 25.60 -37.54 13.14
CA MET A 125 26.45 -37.02 12.07
C MET A 125 25.61 -36.30 11.03
N VAL A 126 26.00 -35.08 10.67
CA VAL A 126 25.32 -34.23 9.69
C VAL A 126 26.29 -33.72 8.61
N SER A 127 25.71 -33.30 7.50
CA SER A 127 26.37 -32.70 6.34
C SER A 127 26.25 -31.16 6.34
N PHE A 128 26.80 -30.50 5.32
CA PHE A 128 26.61 -29.06 5.15
C PHE A 128 25.23 -28.73 4.55
N ALA A 129 24.68 -29.64 3.73
CA ALA A 129 23.30 -29.55 3.25
C ALA A 129 22.27 -29.65 4.41
N ASP A 130 22.50 -30.56 5.37
CA ASP A 130 21.71 -30.69 6.60
C ASP A 130 21.63 -29.37 7.38
N LEU A 131 22.76 -28.68 7.59
CA LEU A 131 22.79 -27.39 8.30
C LEU A 131 22.04 -26.28 7.54
N ASN A 132 22.20 -26.21 6.21
CA ASN A 132 21.43 -25.27 5.39
C ASN A 132 19.92 -25.57 5.44
N ALA A 133 19.51 -26.84 5.55
CA ALA A 133 18.11 -27.19 5.75
C ALA A 133 17.58 -26.69 7.11
N ILE A 134 18.41 -26.67 8.18
CA ILE A 134 18.06 -26.02 9.45
C ILE A 134 17.90 -24.50 9.27
N ALA A 135 18.85 -23.83 8.62
CA ALA A 135 18.75 -22.39 8.34
C ALA A 135 17.49 -22.02 7.52
N GLN A 136 17.12 -22.87 6.54
CA GLN A 136 15.87 -22.74 5.79
C GLN A 136 14.62 -23.00 6.65
N GLN A 137 14.64 -23.91 7.63
CA GLN A 137 13.54 -24.09 8.57
C GLN A 137 13.36 -22.87 9.48
N VAL A 138 14.44 -22.32 10.02
CA VAL A 138 14.38 -21.07 10.82
C VAL A 138 13.86 -19.91 9.95
N THR A 139 14.30 -19.80 8.70
CA THR A 139 13.80 -18.80 7.73
C THR A 139 12.31 -18.99 7.41
N ARG A 140 11.81 -20.23 7.33
CA ARG A 140 10.36 -20.50 7.19
C ARG A 140 9.60 -20.02 8.42
N LYS A 141 10.05 -20.34 9.64
CA LYS A 141 9.45 -19.84 10.88
C LYS A 141 9.39 -18.30 10.94
N TYR A 142 10.47 -17.60 10.55
CA TYR A 142 10.42 -16.13 10.43
C TYR A 142 9.27 -15.65 9.52
N ARG A 143 9.11 -16.24 8.34
CA ARG A 143 8.06 -15.86 7.38
C ARG A 143 6.65 -16.21 7.88
N GLU A 144 6.48 -17.39 8.47
CA GLU A 144 5.21 -17.87 9.03
C GLU A 144 4.69 -16.97 10.17
N ASP A 145 5.59 -16.48 11.02
CA ASP A 145 5.27 -15.51 12.08
C ASP A 145 5.22 -14.03 11.59
N GLY A 146 5.37 -13.80 10.28
CA GLY A 146 5.15 -12.51 9.61
C GLY A 146 6.39 -11.64 9.37
N TYR A 147 7.60 -12.13 9.65
CA TYR A 147 8.87 -11.42 9.40
C TYR A 147 9.41 -11.72 7.99
N ILE A 148 8.69 -11.31 6.95
CA ILE A 148 8.95 -11.73 5.56
C ILE A 148 10.34 -11.34 5.00
N PHE A 149 10.97 -10.31 5.55
CA PHE A 149 12.32 -9.85 5.19
C PHE A 149 13.45 -10.51 6.00
N SER A 150 13.12 -11.24 7.07
CA SER A 150 14.09 -11.90 7.93
C SER A 150 14.48 -13.28 7.39
N ARG A 151 15.76 -13.63 7.53
CA ARG A 151 16.28 -14.96 7.19
C ARG A 151 17.45 -15.38 8.09
N ALA A 152 17.52 -16.67 8.39
CA ALA A 152 18.72 -17.26 8.98
C ALA A 152 19.66 -17.73 7.87
N VAL A 153 20.96 -17.46 8.02
CA VAL A 153 22.03 -17.95 7.14
C VAL A 153 23.04 -18.77 7.93
N LEU A 154 23.76 -19.64 7.22
CA LEU A 154 24.88 -20.40 7.76
C LEU A 154 26.19 -19.72 7.32
N PRO A 155 26.81 -18.86 8.15
CA PRO A 155 28.04 -18.17 7.79
C PRO A 155 29.23 -19.15 7.69
N PRO A 156 30.25 -18.86 6.84
CA PRO A 156 31.49 -19.63 6.80
C PRO A 156 32.20 -19.61 8.16
N GLN A 157 32.35 -20.78 8.77
CA GLN A 157 32.85 -20.94 10.14
C GLN A 157 33.67 -22.22 10.30
N LYS A 158 34.47 -22.28 11.37
CA LYS A 158 35.07 -23.54 11.85
C LYS A 158 34.13 -24.12 12.90
N ILE A 159 33.63 -25.32 12.68
CA ILE A 159 32.77 -26.02 13.64
C ILE A 159 33.66 -26.61 14.73
N VAL A 160 33.64 -25.97 15.91
CA VAL A 160 34.37 -26.41 17.11
C VAL A 160 33.40 -27.15 18.01
N ASP A 161 33.84 -28.29 18.56
CA ASP A 161 33.05 -29.15 19.45
C ASP A 161 31.68 -29.62 18.93
N GLY A 162 31.36 -29.45 17.65
CA GLY A 162 30.03 -29.74 17.10
C GLY A 162 28.98 -28.67 17.41
N VAL A 163 29.39 -27.47 17.83
CA VAL A 163 28.52 -26.28 17.93
C VAL A 163 28.52 -25.56 16.59
N VAL A 164 27.33 -25.16 16.13
CA VAL A 164 27.12 -24.44 14.86
C VAL A 164 26.40 -23.12 15.12
N HIS A 165 26.91 -22.05 14.54
CA HIS A 165 26.32 -20.72 14.60
C HIS A 165 25.52 -20.43 13.32
N LEU A 166 24.29 -19.93 13.48
CA LEU A 166 23.47 -19.37 12.41
C LEU A 166 23.31 -17.87 12.64
N GLU A 167 23.51 -17.07 11.60
CA GLU A 167 23.29 -15.61 11.67
C GLU A 167 21.84 -15.31 11.27
N ALA A 168 21.06 -14.74 12.17
CA ALA A 168 19.77 -14.14 11.85
C ALA A 168 20.00 -12.76 11.20
N VAL A 169 19.78 -12.69 9.89
CA VAL A 169 19.65 -11.42 9.17
C VAL A 169 18.20 -11.00 9.29
N GLU A 170 17.85 -10.35 10.42
CA GLU A 170 16.51 -9.80 10.63
C GLU A 170 16.28 -8.57 9.74
N GLY A 171 15.14 -8.55 9.05
CA GLY A 171 14.85 -7.58 8.00
C GLY A 171 14.01 -6.40 8.48
N ARG A 172 14.30 -5.20 7.93
CA ARG A 172 13.57 -3.96 8.22
C ARG A 172 13.27 -3.16 6.97
N ILE A 173 12.22 -2.33 7.02
CA ILE A 173 11.99 -1.31 5.99
C ILE A 173 13.01 -0.19 6.22
N ALA A 174 13.93 0.00 5.28
CA ALA A 174 14.97 1.01 5.34
C ALA A 174 14.44 2.38 4.89
N ASN A 175 13.66 2.39 3.82
CA ASN A 175 13.00 3.57 3.27
C ASN A 175 11.55 3.23 2.89
N VAL A 176 10.67 4.23 2.96
CA VAL A 176 9.35 4.20 2.32
C VAL A 176 9.30 5.34 1.32
N GLN A 177 8.82 5.08 0.11
CA GLN A 177 8.68 6.04 -0.98
C GLN A 177 7.22 6.03 -1.44
N VAL A 178 6.50 7.14 -1.23
CA VAL A 178 5.15 7.31 -1.79
C VAL A 178 5.29 7.97 -3.16
N VAL A 179 4.65 7.40 -4.18
CA VAL A 179 4.76 7.82 -5.59
C VAL A 179 3.39 7.78 -6.27
N GLY A 180 3.23 8.51 -7.37
CA GLY A 180 1.97 8.58 -8.13
C GLY A 180 1.45 10.01 -8.25
N ASN A 181 0.16 10.15 -8.60
CA ASN A 181 -0.52 11.43 -8.74
C ASN A 181 -1.77 11.43 -7.85
N PHE A 182 -1.70 12.17 -6.74
CA PHE A 182 -2.71 12.20 -5.69
C PHE A 182 -2.55 13.44 -4.78
N HIS A 183 -3.62 13.91 -4.17
CA HIS A 183 -3.60 14.98 -3.18
C HIS A 183 -3.48 14.44 -1.74
N ASP A 184 -2.28 14.51 -1.15
CA ASP A 184 -2.10 14.14 0.26
C ASP A 184 -2.66 15.19 1.23
N ASN A 185 -3.98 15.12 1.43
CA ASN A 185 -4.72 16.04 2.29
C ASN A 185 -4.14 16.09 3.72
N ASN A 186 -3.56 17.24 4.06
CA ASN A 186 -2.83 17.49 5.30
C ASN A 186 -1.63 16.55 5.55
N GLY A 187 -1.03 15.92 4.54
CA GLY A 187 0.13 15.02 4.71
C GLY A 187 -0.19 13.72 5.48
N LEU A 188 -1.41 13.22 5.36
CA LEU A 188 -1.90 12.02 6.06
C LEU A 188 -1.23 10.74 5.53
N ILE A 189 -1.12 10.58 4.22
CA ILE A 189 -0.54 9.40 3.57
C ILE A 189 0.96 9.32 3.92
N HIS A 190 1.69 10.44 3.83
CA HIS A 190 3.09 10.48 4.25
C HIS A 190 3.27 10.19 5.76
N ARG A 191 2.35 10.62 6.63
CA ARG A 191 2.39 10.22 8.05
C ARG A 191 2.19 8.72 8.26
N MET A 192 1.32 8.06 7.48
CA MET A 192 1.12 6.62 7.55
C MET A 192 2.33 5.85 6.98
N ALA A 193 2.92 6.34 5.89
CA ALA A 193 4.17 5.82 5.33
C ALA A 193 5.35 5.87 6.32
N GLU A 194 5.56 6.99 7.02
CA GLU A 194 6.61 7.08 8.04
C GLU A 194 6.31 6.20 9.27
N LYS A 195 5.04 5.86 9.57
CA LYS A 195 4.73 4.87 10.61
C LYS A 195 5.21 3.47 10.24
N ILE A 196 5.02 3.04 8.99
CA ILE A 196 5.57 1.76 8.48
C ILE A 196 7.08 1.70 8.69
N LYS A 197 7.79 2.75 8.25
CA LYS A 197 9.25 2.90 8.39
C LYS A 197 9.74 2.90 9.84
N SER A 198 8.91 3.37 10.78
CA SER A 198 9.22 3.41 12.21
C SER A 198 9.06 2.07 12.93
N SER A 199 8.51 1.04 12.28
CA SER A 199 8.39 -0.31 12.85
C SER A 199 9.78 -0.95 13.06
N ALA A 200 10.06 -1.40 14.29
CA ALA A 200 11.41 -1.85 14.68
C ALA A 200 11.86 -3.15 13.98
N ALA A 201 10.89 -4.02 13.65
CA ALA A 201 11.06 -5.15 12.74
C ALA A 201 9.97 -5.03 11.67
N ALA A 202 10.30 -5.35 10.41
CA ALA A 202 9.36 -5.28 9.30
C ALA A 202 8.41 -6.48 9.29
N ASN A 203 7.53 -6.54 10.29
CA ASN A 203 6.46 -7.52 10.38
C ASN A 203 5.31 -7.11 9.44
N THR A 204 4.86 -8.04 8.58
CA THR A 204 3.86 -7.78 7.55
C THR A 204 2.60 -7.13 8.11
N LYS A 205 2.15 -7.50 9.31
CA LYS A 205 0.88 -7.02 9.90
C LYS A 205 0.87 -5.51 10.14
N GLU A 206 2.01 -4.91 10.50
CA GLU A 206 2.12 -3.46 10.67
C GLU A 206 2.18 -2.73 9.33
N ILE A 207 2.89 -3.29 8.35
CA ILE A 207 2.97 -2.77 6.98
C ILE A 207 1.57 -2.80 6.33
N GLU A 208 0.93 -3.96 6.33
CA GLU A 208 -0.41 -4.25 5.84
C GLU A 208 -1.46 -3.32 6.45
N ARG A 209 -1.44 -3.14 7.78
CA ARG A 209 -2.35 -2.23 8.49
C ARG A 209 -2.29 -0.80 7.92
N TYR A 210 -1.10 -0.25 7.72
CA TYR A 210 -0.96 1.11 7.19
C TYR A 210 -1.21 1.20 5.69
N LEU A 211 -0.94 0.15 4.91
CA LEU A 211 -1.33 0.10 3.50
C LEU A 211 -2.86 0.10 3.34
N LEU A 212 -3.57 -0.74 4.09
CA LEU A 212 -5.04 -0.79 4.10
C LEU A 212 -5.64 0.56 4.56
N LEU A 213 -5.03 1.24 5.53
CA LEU A 213 -5.46 2.58 5.96
C LEU A 213 -5.19 3.70 4.93
N ILE A 214 -4.35 3.45 3.90
CA ILE A 214 -4.18 4.36 2.75
C ILE A 214 -5.19 4.00 1.64
N ASP A 215 -5.46 2.71 1.42
CA ASP A 215 -6.44 2.22 0.42
C ASP A 215 -7.91 2.49 0.83
N ASP A 216 -8.20 2.61 2.14
CA ASP A 216 -9.52 2.97 2.70
C ASP A 216 -9.83 4.49 2.60
N LEU A 217 -8.93 5.29 2.03
CA LEU A 217 -9.16 6.73 1.82
C LEU A 217 -10.07 6.97 0.60
N PRO A 218 -11.12 7.80 0.69
CA PRO A 218 -12.03 8.05 -0.44
C PRO A 218 -11.32 8.57 -1.69
N GLY A 219 -11.57 7.90 -2.83
CA GLY A 219 -10.95 8.23 -4.13
C GLY A 219 -9.52 7.74 -4.29
N ILE A 220 -8.91 7.13 -3.27
CA ILE A 220 -7.54 6.59 -3.36
C ILE A 220 -7.57 5.11 -3.75
N THR A 221 -6.52 4.67 -4.44
CA THR A 221 -6.12 3.26 -4.51
C THR A 221 -4.62 3.16 -4.25
N ALA A 222 -4.22 2.25 -3.37
CA ALA A 222 -2.85 2.10 -2.89
C ALA A 222 -2.29 0.71 -3.22
N LYS A 223 -1.27 0.68 -4.06
CA LYS A 223 -0.49 -0.53 -4.37
C LYS A 223 0.87 -0.42 -3.70
N SER A 224 1.51 -1.55 -3.39
CA SER A 224 2.87 -1.51 -2.88
C SER A 224 3.72 -2.68 -3.33
N PHE A 225 5.02 -2.45 -3.41
CA PHE A 225 6.03 -3.45 -3.71
C PHE A 225 7.33 -3.11 -2.98
N VAL A 226 8.21 -4.09 -2.78
CA VAL A 226 9.48 -3.91 -2.05
C VAL A 226 10.66 -4.33 -2.91
N LYS A 227 11.65 -3.45 -3.01
CA LYS A 227 12.95 -3.71 -3.66
C LYS A 227 14.05 -3.89 -2.61
N PRO A 228 15.17 -4.57 -2.93
CA PRO A 228 16.36 -4.56 -2.09
C PRO A 228 16.83 -3.12 -1.80
N SER A 229 17.15 -2.83 -0.54
CA SER A 229 17.81 -1.58 -0.15
C SER A 229 19.33 -1.70 -0.23
N ALA A 230 20.03 -0.56 -0.20
CA ALA A 230 21.48 -0.53 0.01
C ALA A 230 21.88 -0.90 1.46
N VAL A 231 20.93 -0.90 2.40
CA VAL A 231 21.13 -1.32 3.79
C VAL A 231 21.13 -2.85 3.89
N LYS A 232 22.12 -3.46 4.56
CA LYS A 232 22.10 -4.92 4.85
C LYS A 232 20.84 -5.27 5.65
N GLY A 233 20.02 -6.19 5.14
CA GLY A 233 18.72 -6.53 5.72
C GLY A 233 17.62 -5.49 5.48
N GLY A 234 17.87 -4.47 4.66
CA GLY A 234 16.90 -3.44 4.32
C GLY A 234 16.07 -3.80 3.08
N GLY A 235 14.75 -3.62 3.18
CA GLY A 235 13.87 -3.43 2.02
C GLY A 235 13.51 -1.95 1.86
N ASP A 236 13.47 -1.46 0.63
CA ASP A 236 12.85 -0.18 0.32
C ASP A 236 11.41 -0.43 -0.15
N LEU A 237 10.42 0.03 0.61
CA LEU A 237 9.00 -0.05 0.27
C LEU A 237 8.63 1.10 -0.67
N ILE A 238 7.95 0.79 -1.76
CA ILE A 238 7.32 1.76 -2.66
C ILE A 238 5.82 1.60 -2.52
N ILE A 239 5.13 2.72 -2.28
CA ILE A 239 3.67 2.81 -2.23
C ILE A 239 3.25 3.65 -3.44
N GLU A 240 2.63 3.01 -4.42
CA GLU A 240 2.07 3.66 -5.60
C GLU A 240 0.62 4.03 -5.28
N VAL A 241 0.32 5.33 -5.36
CA VAL A 241 -0.96 5.92 -4.97
C VAL A 241 -1.57 6.63 -6.17
N THR A 242 -2.76 6.19 -6.56
CA THR A 242 -3.56 6.80 -7.63
C THR A 242 -4.84 7.38 -7.03
N GLU A 243 -5.17 8.62 -7.40
CA GLU A 243 -6.43 9.27 -7.03
C GLU A 243 -7.41 9.24 -8.21
N ASP A 244 -8.47 8.46 -8.09
CA ASP A 244 -9.63 8.50 -8.98
C ASP A 244 -10.61 9.56 -8.44
N LEU A 245 -10.62 10.72 -9.10
CA LEU A 245 -11.59 11.78 -8.83
C LEU A 245 -12.97 11.35 -9.32
N PHE A 246 -13.95 11.30 -8.42
CA PHE A 246 -15.35 11.07 -8.79
C PHE A 246 -15.91 12.28 -9.58
N GLU A 247 -16.37 12.03 -10.81
CA GLU A 247 -17.13 12.99 -11.65
C GLU A 247 -18.60 13.14 -11.22
#